data_AF-A0A0W1QQ96-F1
#
_entry.id   AF-A0A0W1QQ96-F1
#
_cell.length_a   1.000
_cell.length_b   1.000
_cell.length_c   1.000
_cell.angle_alpha   90.00
_cell.angle_beta   90.00
_cell.angle_gamma   90.00
#
_symmetry.space_group_name_H-M   'P 1'
#
loop_
_entity.id
_entity.type
_entity.pdbx_description
1 polymer ?
#
loop_
_entity_poly.entity_id
_entity_poly.type
_entity_poly.pdbx_seq_one_letter_code
_entity_poly.pdbx_strand_id
1 'polypeptide(L)'
;MAYRARPSGVRLTEADAATIKGMLARGDRQHDIAAWFGVNGGRIAEIATGKVFSGVASSPLTNLPPPGPYPAGKDAYAALAALRAAKQAIVAAEEMVSAQLH
;
A
#
# COMPACT_ATOMS: atom_id res chain seq x y z
N MET A 1 19.40 13.36 -23.15
CA MET A 1 19.75 12.35 -22.13
C MET A 1 18.57 12.18 -21.18
N ALA A 2 18.08 10.96 -20.97
CA ALA A 2 16.96 10.71 -20.07
C ALA A 2 17.44 10.69 -18.61
N TYR A 3 16.95 11.64 -17.81
CA TYR A 3 17.16 11.64 -16.35
C TYR A 3 16.38 10.48 -15.73
N ARG A 4 17.08 9.55 -15.08
CA ARG A 4 16.44 8.49 -14.27
C ARG A 4 16.44 8.91 -12.81
N ALA A 5 15.27 8.79 -12.17
CA ALA A 5 15.15 8.96 -10.73
C ALA A 5 16.05 7.97 -9.98
N ARG A 6 16.46 8.33 -8.76
CA ARG A 6 17.23 7.42 -7.89
C ARG A 6 16.42 6.14 -7.63
N PRO A 7 17.06 4.96 -7.56
CA PRO A 7 16.37 3.72 -7.23
C PRO A 7 15.64 3.86 -5.89
N SER A 8 14.39 3.40 -5.81
CA SER A 8 13.58 3.49 -4.57
C SER A 8 14.09 2.60 -3.43
N GLY A 9 15.05 1.71 -3.68
CA GLY A 9 15.57 0.75 -2.71
C GLY A 9 14.65 -0.44 -2.42
N VAL A 10 13.36 -0.37 -2.78
CA VAL A 10 12.38 -1.44 -2.59
C VAL A 10 12.72 -2.64 -3.49
N ARG A 11 12.95 -3.81 -2.89
CA ARG A 11 13.17 -5.08 -3.59
C ARG A 11 12.04 -6.03 -3.27
N LEU A 12 11.37 -6.50 -4.31
CA LEU A 12 10.35 -7.54 -4.19
C LEU A 12 10.99 -8.90 -3.91
N THR A 13 10.37 -9.66 -3.03
CA THR A 13 10.70 -11.04 -2.67
C THR A 13 9.84 -12.04 -3.46
N GLU A 14 10.12 -13.35 -3.32
CA GLU A 14 9.27 -14.39 -3.89
C GLU A 14 7.86 -14.39 -3.27
N ALA A 15 7.74 -14.10 -1.98
CA ALA A 15 6.44 -13.98 -1.31
C ALA A 15 5.61 -12.79 -1.86
N ASP A 16 6.28 -11.66 -2.13
CA ASP A 16 5.64 -10.53 -2.80
C ASP A 16 5.18 -10.92 -4.21
N ALA A 17 6.03 -11.62 -4.97
CA ALA A 17 5.68 -12.08 -6.30
C ALA A 17 4.49 -13.04 -6.30
N ALA A 18 4.41 -13.97 -5.33
CA ALA A 18 3.25 -14.85 -5.15
C ALA A 18 1.97 -14.05 -4.92
N THR A 19 2.05 -13.03 -4.06
CA THR A 19 0.92 -12.14 -3.75
C THR A 19 0.51 -11.32 -4.97
N ILE A 20 1.47 -10.70 -5.67
CA ILE A 20 1.23 -9.93 -6.91
C ILE A 20 0.56 -10.81 -7.97
N LYS A 21 1.03 -12.04 -8.18
CA LYS A 21 0.40 -12.97 -9.13
C LYS A 21 -1.02 -13.33 -8.73
N GLY A 22 -1.29 -13.52 -7.44
CA GLY A 22 -2.64 -13.74 -6.94
C GLY A 22 -3.56 -12.52 -7.17
N MET A 23 -3.06 -11.30 -6.93
CA MET A 23 -3.79 -10.06 -7.21
C MET A 23 -4.08 -9.89 -8.71
N LEU A 24 -3.10 -10.18 -9.59
CA LEU A 24 -3.29 -10.19 -11.04
C LEU A 24 -4.35 -11.22 -11.47
N ALA A 25 -4.30 -12.43 -10.91
CA ALA A 25 -5.27 -13.49 -11.20
C ALA A 25 -6.68 -13.14 -10.72
N ARG A 26 -6.79 -12.39 -9.61
CA ARG A 26 -8.06 -11.84 -9.11
C ARG A 26 -8.64 -10.76 -10.03
N GLY A 27 -7.82 -10.14 -10.89
CA GLY A 27 -8.21 -9.09 -11.82
C GLY A 27 -7.85 -7.67 -11.36
N ASP A 28 -7.01 -7.54 -10.34
CA ASP A 28 -6.57 -6.23 -9.84
C ASP A 28 -5.74 -5.49 -10.90
N ARG A 29 -5.86 -4.17 -10.93
CA ARG A 29 -5.14 -3.32 -11.89
C ARG A 29 -3.67 -3.20 -11.49
N GLN A 30 -2.76 -3.31 -12.45
CA GLN A 30 -1.31 -3.25 -12.18
C GLN A 30 -0.87 -1.97 -11.46
N HIS A 31 -1.52 -0.82 -11.70
CA HIS A 31 -1.21 0.42 -11.00
C HIS A 31 -1.63 0.40 -9.53
N ASP A 32 -2.76 -0.25 -9.19
CA ASP A 32 -3.19 -0.43 -7.81
C ASP A 32 -2.24 -1.38 -7.07
N ILE A 33 -1.86 -2.49 -7.73
CA ILE A 33 -0.84 -3.41 -7.20
C ILE A 33 0.47 -2.67 -6.97
N ALA A 34 0.92 -1.86 -7.93
CA ALA A 34 2.16 -1.09 -7.80
C ALA A 34 2.11 -0.11 -6.63
N ALA A 35 0.96 0.55 -6.41
CA ALA A 35 0.74 1.44 -5.28
C ALA A 35 0.82 0.69 -3.94
N TRP A 36 0.21 -0.50 -3.85
CA TRP A 36 0.27 -1.34 -2.64
C TRP A 36 1.70 -1.68 -2.24
N PHE A 37 2.53 -2.11 -3.21
CA PHE A 37 3.91 -2.52 -2.96
C PHE A 37 4.91 -1.36 -2.95
N GLY A 38 4.48 -0.13 -3.27
CA GLY A 38 5.38 1.03 -3.35
C GLY A 38 6.46 0.88 -4.43
N VAL A 39 6.13 0.24 -5.56
CA VAL A 39 7.07 -0.03 -6.66
C VAL A 39 6.61 0.63 -7.96
N ASN A 40 7.51 0.72 -8.94
CA ASN A 40 7.16 1.20 -10.28
C ASN A 40 6.26 0.16 -10.99
N GLY A 41 5.27 0.63 -11.74
CA GLY A 41 4.35 -0.24 -12.50
C GLY A 41 5.07 -1.20 -13.46
N GLY A 42 6.20 -0.77 -14.04
CA GLY A 42 7.04 -1.66 -14.85
C GLY A 42 7.50 -2.92 -14.11
N ARG A 43 7.72 -2.84 -12.79
CA ARG A 43 8.10 -4.01 -11.98
C ARG A 43 6.97 -5.01 -11.85
N ILE A 44 5.73 -4.54 -11.74
CA ILE A 44 4.54 -5.39 -11.76
C ILE A 44 4.38 -6.04 -13.14
N ALA A 45 4.62 -5.31 -14.23
CA ALA A 45 4.58 -5.85 -15.59
C ALA A 45 5.65 -6.95 -15.83
N GLU A 46 6.85 -6.82 -15.26
CA GLU A 46 7.87 -7.89 -15.32
C GLU A 46 7.42 -9.17 -14.63
N ILE A 47 6.66 -9.08 -13.52
CA ILE A 47 6.09 -10.25 -12.84
C ILE A 47 4.90 -10.81 -13.63
N ALA A 48 4.03 -9.95 -14.15
CA ALA A 48 2.84 -10.33 -14.92
C ALA A 48 3.20 -11.10 -16.20
N THR A 49 4.30 -10.72 -16.85
CA THR A 49 4.82 -11.40 -18.05
C THR A 49 5.71 -12.61 -17.73
N GLY A 50 5.98 -12.88 -16.44
CA GLY A 50 6.87 -13.95 -16.02
C GLY A 50 8.35 -13.72 -16.30
N LYS A 51 8.76 -12.50 -16.67
CA LYS A 51 10.17 -12.15 -16.89
C LYS A 51 11.01 -12.34 -15.62
N VAL A 52 10.42 -12.08 -14.46
CA VAL A 52 11.01 -12.34 -13.14
C VAL A 52 10.07 -13.18 -12.29
N PHE A 53 10.62 -13.99 -11.39
CA PHE A 53 9.86 -14.88 -10.50
C PHE A 53 8.94 -15.87 -11.24
N SER A 54 9.31 -16.31 -12.45
CA SER A 54 8.47 -17.20 -13.29
C SER A 54 7.99 -18.46 -12.53
N GLY A 55 8.89 -19.10 -11.78
CA GLY A 55 8.59 -20.33 -11.02
C GLY A 55 7.76 -20.15 -9.73
N VAL A 56 7.48 -18.92 -9.30
CA VAL A 56 6.71 -18.66 -8.08
C VAL A 56 5.21 -18.86 -8.33
N ALA A 57 4.55 -19.71 -7.54
CA ALA A 57 3.10 -19.90 -7.61
C ALA A 57 2.33 -18.70 -7.05
N SER A 58 1.13 -18.45 -7.56
CA SER A 58 0.24 -17.40 -7.03
C SER A 58 -0.26 -17.74 -5.63
N SER A 59 -0.32 -16.74 -4.74
CA SER A 59 -0.92 -16.88 -3.42
C SER A 59 -2.44 -17.08 -3.53
N PRO A 60 -3.07 -17.90 -2.65
CA PRO A 60 -4.52 -18.10 -2.66
C PRO A 60 -5.27 -16.82 -2.26
N LEU A 61 -6.53 -16.71 -2.70
CA LEU A 61 -7.37 -15.53 -2.46
C LEU A 61 -7.49 -15.12 -0.98
N THR A 62 -7.47 -16.09 -0.06
CA THR A 62 -7.54 -15.86 1.40
C THR A 62 -6.33 -15.10 1.96
N ASN A 63 -5.20 -15.12 1.25
CA ASN A 63 -3.94 -14.53 1.69
C ASN A 63 -3.63 -13.22 0.94
N LEU A 64 -4.54 -12.76 0.08
CA LEU A 64 -4.35 -11.52 -0.65
C LEU A 64 -4.81 -10.32 0.16
N PRO A 65 -4.18 -9.14 -0.01
CA PRO A 65 -4.74 -7.90 0.51
C PRO A 65 -6.13 -7.64 -0.09
N PRO A 66 -6.95 -6.77 0.53
CA PRO A 66 -8.25 -6.39 -0.03
C PRO A 66 -8.06 -5.80 -1.45
N PRO A 67 -9.02 -5.98 -2.37
CA PRO A 67 -8.94 -5.38 -3.69
C PRO A 67 -8.90 -3.86 -3.59
N GLY A 68 -8.10 -3.23 -4.46
CA GLY A 68 -8.02 -1.78 -4.58
C GLY A 68 -9.30 -1.14 -5.16
N PRO A 69 -9.28 0.19 -5.39
CA PRO A 69 -8.12 1.08 -5.36
C PRO A 69 -7.62 1.37 -3.94
N TYR A 70 -6.30 1.50 -3.80
CA TYR A 70 -5.70 1.88 -2.52
C TYR A 70 -5.59 3.41 -2.41
N PRO A 71 -5.65 3.97 -1.18
CA PRO A 71 -5.56 5.41 -0.99
C PRO A 71 -4.31 5.97 -1.65
N ALA A 72 -4.46 7.03 -2.45
CA ALA A 72 -3.31 7.76 -2.95
C ALA A 72 -2.56 8.39 -1.77
N GLY A 73 -1.26 8.67 -1.93
CA GLY A 73 -0.46 9.28 -0.86
C GLY A 73 -1.07 10.58 -0.30
N LYS A 74 -1.75 11.37 -1.15
CA LYS A 74 -2.52 12.55 -0.74
C LYS A 74 -3.68 12.22 0.21
N ASP A 75 -4.41 11.13 -0.07
CA ASP A 75 -5.60 10.72 0.68
C ASP A 75 -5.17 10.09 2.01
N ALA A 76 -4.08 9.31 2.00
CA ALA A 76 -3.46 8.77 3.20
C ALA A 76 -2.95 9.89 4.12
N TYR A 77 -2.33 10.94 3.57
CA TYR A 77 -1.88 12.09 4.36
C TYR A 77 -3.06 12.86 4.96
N ALA A 78 -4.12 13.10 4.18
CA ALA A 78 -5.33 13.76 4.65
C ALA A 78 -6.00 12.96 5.78
N ALA A 79 -6.09 11.64 5.65
CA ALA A 79 -6.61 10.76 6.68
C ALA A 79 -5.77 10.83 7.97
N LEU A 80 -4.43 10.82 7.86
CA LEU A 80 -3.55 10.94 9.02
C LEU A 80 -3.72 12.31 9.72
N ALA A 81 -3.87 13.38 8.96
CA ALA A 81 -4.13 14.71 9.52
C ALA A 81 -5.46 14.76 10.29
N ALA A 82 -6.52 14.17 9.72
CA ALA A 82 -7.82 14.08 10.37
C ALA A 82 -7.77 13.26 11.68
N LEU A 83 -7.07 12.11 11.67
CA LEU A 83 -6.88 11.29 12.87
C LEU A 83 -6.12 12.04 13.98
N ARG A 84 -5.12 12.85 13.62
CA ARG A 84 -4.40 13.68 14.59
C ARG A 84 -5.30 14.76 15.21
N ALA A 85 -6.11 15.42 14.40
CA ALA A 85 -7.07 16.41 14.89
C ALA A 85 -8.10 15.77 15.84
N ALA A 86 -8.63 14.60 15.48
CA ALA A 86 -9.55 13.85 16.33
C ALA A 86 -8.91 13.48 17.67
N LYS A 87 -7.66 12.99 17.67
CA LYS A 87 -6.91 12.69 18.90
C LYS A 87 -6.76 13.93 19.79
N GLN A 88 -6.42 15.08 19.23
CA GLN A 88 -6.26 16.33 19.98
C GLN A 88 -7.58 16.79 20.60
N ALA A 89 -8.69 16.67 19.86
CA ALA A 89 -10.01 17.02 20.36
C ALA A 89 -10.42 16.13 21.55
N ILE A 90 -10.11 14.84 21.49
CA ILE A 90 -10.37 13.91 22.61
C ILE A 90 -9.54 14.29 23.84
N VAL A 91 -8.25 14.58 23.69
CA VAL A 91 -7.38 15.00 24.81
C VAL A 91 -7.89 16.29 25.45
N ALA A 92 -8.27 17.29 24.65
CA ALA A 92 -8.82 18.54 25.17
C ALA A 92 -10.14 18.31 25.94
N ALA A 93 -11.01 17.42 25.43
CA ALA A 93 -12.26 17.08 26.12
C ALA A 93 -11.99 16.39 27.47
N GLU A 94 -11.00 15.51 27.54
CA GLU A 94 -10.59 14.84 28.78
C GLU A 94 -10.06 15.83 29.83
N GLU A 95 -9.22 16.79 29.42
CA GLU A 95 -8.73 17.86 30.29
C GLU A 95 -9.87 18.72 30.84
N MET A 96 -10.84 19.08 29.99
CA MET A 96 -12.01 19.85 30.38
C MET A 96 -12.86 19.14 31.43
N VAL A 97 -13.14 17.84 31.23
CA VAL A 97 -13.91 17.04 32.19
C VAL A 97 -13.14 16.88 33.50
N SER A 98 -11.82 16.63 33.43
CA SER A 98 -10.99 16.47 34.62
C SER A 98 -10.95 17.75 35.47
N ALA A 99 -10.89 18.92 34.82
CA ALA A 99 -10.93 20.21 35.50
C ALA A 99 -12.27 20.50 36.20
N GLN A 100 -13.37 19.88 35.78
CA GLN A 100 -14.69 20.01 36.42
C GLN A 100 -14.90 19.06 37.61
N LEU A 101 -14.03 18.04 37.75
CA LEU A 101 -14.08 17.06 38.83
C LEU A 101 -13.19 17.43 40.04
N HIS A 102 -12.45 18.54 39.95
CA HIS A 102 -11.66 19.14 41.03
C HIS A 102 -12.30 20.44 41.53
#